data_AF-A0A2G3K4Y2-F1
#
_entry.id   AF-A0A2G3K4Y2-F1
#
_cell.length_a   1.000
_cell.length_b   1.000
_cell.length_c   1.000
_cell.angle_alpha   90.00
_cell.angle_beta   90.00
_cell.angle_gamma   90.00
#
_symmetry.space_group_name_H-M   'P 1'
#
loop_
_entity.id
_entity.type
_entity.pdbx_description
1 polymer ?
#
loop_
_entity_poly.entity_id
_entity_poly.type
_entity_poly.pdbx_seq_one_letter_code
_entity_poly.pdbx_strand_id
1 'polypeptide(L)'
;MLVSDRYAGYHWVDPHRRQVCWAHLLRDFARIAGRSGETGRLGSRLLQGGYVLFRWREQGKSAAAFAPLQKRLKRQLQLGTEPGGCRKTAGTCRNLLALWSALWRFLDDPRIPPTNNLAERALRGVVLRRKISYVTRSG
;
A
#
# COMPACT_ATOMS: atom_id res chain seq x y z
N MET A 1 0.62 -16.67 -12.63
CA MET A 1 1.44 -15.57 -12.09
C MET A 1 1.67 -15.81 -10.60
N LEU A 2 2.91 -15.81 -10.13
CA LEU A 2 3.21 -16.11 -8.72
C LEU A 2 3.01 -14.86 -7.86
N VAL A 3 1.93 -14.81 -7.08
CA VAL A 3 1.78 -13.81 -6.01
C VAL A 3 2.58 -14.32 -4.81
N SER A 4 3.80 -13.79 -4.66
CA SER A 4 4.81 -14.33 -3.75
C SER A 4 4.44 -14.12 -2.27
N ASP A 5 4.42 -15.21 -1.50
CA ASP A 5 3.95 -15.22 -0.10
C ASP A 5 5.07 -15.03 0.93
N ARG A 6 6.35 -15.18 0.57
CA ARG A 6 7.40 -15.00 1.60
C ARG A 6 7.68 -13.50 1.82
N TYR A 7 7.84 -13.18 3.08
CA TYR A 7 7.76 -11.86 3.68
C TYR A 7 9.08 -11.66 4.44
N ALA A 8 10.14 -11.33 3.72
CA ALA A 8 11.43 -10.99 4.32
C ALA A 8 12.11 -9.95 3.43
N GLY A 9 11.83 -8.68 3.71
CA GLY A 9 12.59 -7.51 3.30
C GLY A 9 13.04 -7.45 1.84
N TYR A 10 12.12 -7.17 0.91
CA TYR A 10 12.42 -6.53 -0.40
C TYR A 10 13.61 -7.05 -1.26
N HIS A 11 14.19 -8.22 -0.98
CA HIS A 11 15.48 -8.62 -1.57
C HIS A 11 15.45 -9.79 -2.56
N TRP A 12 14.28 -10.36 -2.87
CA TRP A 12 14.24 -11.59 -3.70
C TRP A 12 13.02 -11.69 -4.62
N VAL A 13 12.36 -10.57 -4.92
CA VAL A 13 11.23 -10.57 -5.86
C VAL A 13 11.70 -9.96 -7.18
N ASP A 14 11.93 -10.81 -8.16
CA ASP A 14 12.17 -10.47 -9.57
C ASP A 14 11.19 -9.36 -10.05
N PRO A 15 11.68 -8.16 -10.40
CA PRO A 15 10.85 -7.01 -10.79
C PRO A 15 10.07 -7.23 -12.09
N HIS A 16 10.53 -8.11 -12.96
CA HIS A 16 10.01 -8.28 -14.31
C HIS A 16 8.85 -9.28 -14.38
N ARG A 17 8.62 -10.12 -13.35
CA ARG A 17 7.59 -11.17 -13.40
C ARG A 17 6.46 -11.10 -12.37
N ARG A 18 6.37 -10.07 -11.50
CA ARG A 18 5.43 -10.13 -10.35
C ARG A 18 4.69 -8.83 -10.04
N GLN A 19 3.45 -9.01 -9.58
CA GLN A 19 2.64 -8.02 -8.85
C GLN A 19 3.03 -8.03 -7.37
N VAL A 20 3.27 -6.87 -6.78
CA VAL A 20 3.46 -6.74 -5.33
C VAL A 20 2.12 -6.89 -4.62
N CYS A 21 2.06 -7.75 -3.61
CA CYS A 21 0.83 -7.99 -2.85
C CYS A 21 0.49 -6.79 -1.96
N TRP A 22 -0.60 -6.09 -2.29
CA TRP A 22 -1.02 -4.87 -1.58
C TRP A 22 -1.42 -5.12 -0.12
N ALA A 23 -1.84 -6.33 0.25
CA ALA A 23 -2.12 -6.64 1.65
C ALA A 23 -0.87 -6.61 2.54
N HIS A 24 0.29 -7.00 1.98
CA HIS A 24 1.56 -6.88 2.71
C HIS A 24 1.95 -5.42 2.90
N LEU A 25 1.72 -4.60 1.87
CA LEU A 25 1.91 -3.16 1.96
C LEU A 25 1.00 -2.52 3.00
N LEU A 26 -0.28 -2.91 3.07
CA LEU A 26 -1.19 -2.42 4.09
C LEU A 26 -0.70 -2.76 5.52
N ARG A 27 -0.15 -3.96 5.75
CA ARG A 27 0.44 -4.32 7.05
C ARG A 27 1.67 -3.47 7.38
N ASP A 28 2.54 -3.24 6.41
CA ASP A 28 3.71 -2.36 6.58
C ASP A 28 3.30 -0.91 6.84
N PHE A 29 2.33 -0.39 6.09
CA PHE A 29 1.79 0.94 6.28
C PHE A 29 1.11 1.09 7.64
N ALA A 30 0.39 0.07 8.12
CA ALA A 30 -0.19 0.06 9.46
C ALA A 30 0.89 0.10 10.55
N ARG A 31 2.01 -0.62 10.37
CA ARG A 31 3.16 -0.56 11.28
C ARG A 31 3.82 0.82 11.29
N ILE A 32 3.97 1.45 10.11
CA ILE A 32 4.48 2.82 10.00
C ILE A 32 3.52 3.81 10.65
N ALA A 33 2.21 3.63 10.45
CA ALA A 33 1.15 4.47 11.01
C ALA A 33 1.11 4.44 12.55
N GLY A 34 1.54 3.34 13.17
CA GLY A 34 1.66 3.23 14.62
C GLY A 34 2.82 4.00 15.24
N ARG A 35 3.65 4.69 14.45
CA ARG A 35 4.75 5.54 14.95
C ARG A 35 4.24 6.94 15.29
N SER A 36 4.97 7.66 16.14
CA SER A 36 4.67 9.05 16.46
C SER A 36 5.09 10.02 15.36
N GLY A 37 4.53 11.24 15.40
CA GLY A 37 4.93 12.36 14.55
C GLY A 37 4.64 12.18 13.06
N GLU A 38 5.45 12.82 12.21
CA GLU A 38 5.24 12.84 10.76
C GLU A 38 5.34 11.44 10.14
N THR A 39 6.16 10.56 10.72
CA THR A 39 6.27 9.18 10.23
C THR A 39 4.94 8.42 10.38
N GLY A 40 4.23 8.59 11.50
CA GLY A 40 2.89 8.02 11.70
C GLY A 40 1.85 8.59 10.74
N ARG A 41 1.88 9.90 10.53
CA ARG A 41 0.98 10.59 9.58
C ARG A 41 1.20 10.09 8.16
N LEU A 42 2.45 9.94 7.73
CA LEU A 42 2.81 9.34 6.45
C LEU A 42 2.25 7.92 6.32
N GLY A 43 2.49 7.05 7.31
CA GLY A 43 1.96 5.69 7.31
C GLY A 43 0.44 5.65 7.18
N SER A 44 -0.25 6.57 7.85
CA SER A 44 -1.71 6.70 7.79
C SER A 44 -2.21 7.13 6.41
N ARG A 45 -1.53 8.09 5.76
CA ARG A 45 -1.84 8.52 4.38
C ARG A 45 -1.62 7.39 3.37
N LEU A 46 -0.53 6.62 3.51
CA LEU A 46 -0.25 5.45 2.67
C LEU A 46 -1.32 4.36 2.85
N LEU A 47 -1.71 4.09 4.11
CA LEU A 47 -2.75 3.12 4.43
C LEU A 47 -4.11 3.50 3.83
N GLN A 48 -4.51 4.77 3.96
CA GLN A 48 -5.73 5.29 3.32
C GLN A 48 -5.68 5.15 1.80
N GLY A 49 -4.53 5.43 1.18
CA GLY A 49 -4.33 5.22 -0.25
C GLY A 49 -4.57 3.77 -0.68
N GLY A 50 -4.05 2.81 0.10
CA GLY A 50 -4.30 1.39 -0.13
C GLY A 50 -5.78 1.00 0.02
N TYR A 51 -6.51 1.54 1.01
CA TYR A 51 -7.95 1.27 1.13
C TYR A 51 -8.76 1.84 -0.04
N VAL A 52 -8.42 3.05 -0.52
CA VAL A 52 -9.07 3.63 -1.70
C VAL A 52 -8.84 2.75 -2.93
N LEU A 53 -7.63 2.19 -3.09
CA LEU A 53 -7.33 1.25 -4.17
C LEU A 53 -8.28 0.05 -4.17
N PHE A 54 -8.43 -0.63 -3.03
CA PHE A 54 -9.30 -1.80 -2.93
C PHE A 54 -10.76 -1.45 -3.18
N ARG A 55 -11.25 -0.35 -2.60
CA ARG A 55 -12.61 0.13 -2.85
C ARG A 55 -12.85 0.39 -4.33
N TRP A 56 -11.93 1.07 -5.01
CA TRP A 56 -12.07 1.36 -6.45
C TRP A 56 -11.98 0.11 -7.31
N ARG A 57 -11.18 -0.88 -6.90
CA ARG A 57 -11.13 -2.17 -7.57
C ARG A 57 -12.43 -2.94 -7.46
N GLU A 58 -13.03 -2.98 -6.26
CA GLU A 58 -14.35 -3.60 -6.01
C GLU A 58 -15.46 -2.89 -6.80
N GLN A 59 -15.37 -1.57 -6.97
CA GLN A 59 -16.28 -0.78 -7.80
C GLN A 59 -16.06 -0.98 -9.31
N GLY A 60 -15.07 -1.78 -9.73
CA GLY A 60 -14.79 -2.00 -11.15
C GLY A 60 -14.26 -0.77 -11.89
N LYS A 61 -13.61 0.18 -11.18
CA LYS A 61 -13.06 1.38 -11.84
C LYS A 61 -12.03 1.02 -12.91
N SER A 62 -12.01 1.79 -13.99
CA SER A 62 -11.02 1.65 -15.07
C SER A 62 -9.61 1.99 -14.59
N ALA A 63 -8.59 1.47 -15.28
CA ALA A 63 -7.18 1.76 -14.98
C ALA A 63 -6.87 3.26 -14.93
N ALA A 64 -7.43 4.05 -15.86
CA ALA A 64 -7.26 5.50 -15.92
C ALA A 64 -7.74 6.20 -14.64
N ALA A 65 -8.79 5.69 -13.98
CA ALA A 65 -9.30 6.26 -12.75
C ALA A 65 -8.29 6.19 -11.58
N PHE A 66 -7.29 5.29 -11.64
CA PHE A 66 -6.25 5.16 -10.63
C PHE A 66 -5.12 6.17 -10.76
N ALA A 67 -4.99 6.90 -11.88
CA ALA A 67 -3.89 7.83 -12.12
C ALA A 67 -3.74 8.92 -11.02
N PRO A 68 -4.83 9.54 -10.50
CA PRO A 68 -4.70 10.49 -9.38
C PRO A 68 -4.22 9.82 -8.09
N LEU A 69 -4.65 8.57 -7.84
CA LEU A 69 -4.22 7.80 -6.67
C LEU A 69 -2.74 7.42 -6.76
N GLN A 70 -2.29 7.00 -7.95
CA GLN A 70 -0.88 6.75 -8.28
C GLN A 70 -0.03 7.99 -7.99
N LYS A 71 -0.41 9.15 -8.53
CA LYS A 71 0.30 10.42 -8.28
C LYS A 71 0.39 10.74 -6.78
N ARG A 72 -0.74 10.64 -6.07
CA ARG A 72 -0.80 10.93 -4.63
C ARG A 72 0.12 10.00 -3.83
N LEU A 73 0.03 8.68 -4.08
CA LEU A 73 0.85 7.69 -3.39
C LEU A 73 2.34 7.86 -3.70
N LYS A 74 2.69 8.13 -4.96
CA LYS A 74 4.09 8.40 -5.36
C LYS A 74 4.65 9.59 -4.60
N ARG A 75 3.89 10.68 -4.49
CA ARG A 75 4.28 11.86 -3.69
C ARG A 75 4.49 11.52 -2.22
N GLN A 76 3.59 10.75 -1.61
CA GLN A 76 3.76 10.34 -0.20
C GLN A 76 5.01 9.47 -0.01
N LEU A 77 5.28 8.55 -0.93
CA LEU A 77 6.50 7.74 -0.87
C LEU A 77 7.75 8.61 -1.01
N GLN A 78 7.76 9.60 -1.91
CA GLN A 78 8.88 10.54 -2.07
C GLN A 78 9.13 11.34 -0.78
N LEU A 79 8.09 11.90 -0.16
CA LEU A 79 8.19 12.56 1.16
C LEU A 79 8.76 11.61 2.22
N GLY A 80 8.37 10.35 2.20
CA GLY A 80 8.90 9.33 3.10
C GLY A 80 10.39 9.02 2.92
N THR A 81 11.00 9.44 1.82
CA THR A 81 12.45 9.30 1.58
C THR A 81 13.27 10.50 2.05
N GLU A 82 12.63 11.61 2.42
CA GLU A 82 13.32 12.83 2.85
C GLU A 82 14.15 12.62 4.13
N PRO A 83 15.28 13.33 4.28
CA PRO A 83 16.07 13.31 5.50
C PRO A 83 15.27 13.76 6.74
N GLY A 84 15.71 13.34 7.93
CA GLY A 84 15.07 13.71 9.20
C GLY A 84 13.92 12.80 9.64
N GLY A 85 13.49 11.85 8.79
CA GLY A 85 12.52 10.82 9.14
C GLY A 85 13.12 9.53 9.70
N CYS A 86 12.25 8.56 10.02
CA CYS A 86 12.69 7.23 10.43
C CYS A 86 13.43 6.49 9.28
N ARG A 87 14.71 6.14 9.49
CA ARG A 87 15.55 5.42 8.50
C ARG A 87 14.88 4.19 7.90
N LYS A 88 14.16 3.42 8.72
CA LYS A 88 13.44 2.21 8.27
C LYS A 88 12.27 2.58 7.35
N THR A 89 11.52 3.65 7.64
CA THR A 89 10.46 4.14 6.72
C THR A 89 11.07 4.58 5.40
N ALA A 90 12.16 5.36 5.46
CA ALA A 90 12.82 5.85 4.25
C ALA A 90 13.31 4.72 3.35
N GLY A 91 13.87 3.65 3.94
CA GLY A 91 14.22 2.42 3.21
C GLY A 91 13.01 1.76 2.55
N THR A 92 11.91 1.58 3.28
CA THR A 92 10.66 1.04 2.72
C THR A 92 10.15 1.90 1.57
N CYS A 93 10.13 3.23 1.71
CA CYS A 93 9.67 4.15 0.68
C CYS A 93 10.54 4.10 -0.58
N ARG A 94 11.87 4.07 -0.45
CA ARG A 94 12.79 3.90 -1.58
C ARG A 94 12.54 2.60 -2.33
N ASN A 95 12.39 1.49 -1.61
CA ASN A 95 12.15 0.18 -2.23
C ASN A 95 10.81 0.16 -2.99
N LEU A 96 9.77 0.79 -2.46
CA LEU A 96 8.48 0.89 -3.14
C LEU A 96 8.51 1.78 -4.38
N LEU A 97 9.32 2.84 -4.36
CA LEU A 97 9.55 3.67 -5.54
C LEU A 97 10.32 2.90 -6.63
N ALA A 98 11.30 2.08 -6.25
CA ALA A 98 12.01 1.22 -7.19
C ALA A 98 11.11 0.15 -7.82
N LEU A 99 10.11 -0.34 -7.06
CA LEU A 99 9.14 -1.34 -7.50
C LEU A 99 7.83 -0.72 -8.04
N TRP A 100 7.84 0.56 -8.40
CA TRP A 100 6.60 1.30 -8.68
C TRP A 100 5.71 0.64 -9.72
N SER A 101 6.26 0.19 -10.86
CA SER A 101 5.50 -0.50 -11.91
C SER A 101 4.89 -1.81 -11.40
N ALA A 102 5.62 -2.58 -10.59
CA ALA A 102 5.16 -3.83 -10.01
C ALA A 102 4.02 -3.66 -8.99
N LEU A 103 3.81 -2.45 -8.44
CA LEU A 103 2.66 -2.17 -7.59
C LEU A 103 1.34 -2.14 -8.37
N TRP A 104 1.38 -1.76 -9.65
CA TRP A 104 0.19 -1.43 -10.43
C TRP A 104 -0.11 -2.39 -11.58
N ARG A 105 0.63 -3.50 -11.68
CA ARG A 105 0.53 -4.46 -12.79
C ARG A 105 -0.89 -5.04 -12.98
N PHE A 106 -1.69 -5.12 -11.91
CA PHE A 106 -3.10 -5.51 -11.97
C PHE A 106 -4.00 -4.54 -12.77
N LEU A 107 -3.54 -3.31 -13.02
CA LEU A 107 -4.24 -2.35 -13.88
C LEU A 107 -3.98 -2.63 -15.37
N ASP A 108 -2.84 -3.24 -15.69
CA ASP A 108 -2.46 -3.58 -17.07
C ASP A 108 -3.07 -4.93 -17.52
N ASP A 109 -3.19 -5.90 -16.60
CA ASP A 109 -3.80 -7.20 -16.86
C ASP A 109 -4.84 -7.53 -15.76
N PRO A 110 -6.15 -7.50 -16.08
CA PRO A 110 -7.23 -7.78 -15.11
C PRO A 110 -7.18 -9.17 -14.47
N ARG A 111 -6.47 -10.14 -15.07
CA ARG A 111 -6.29 -11.50 -14.54
C ARG A 111 -5.29 -11.54 -13.38
N ILE A 112 -4.53 -10.47 -13.20
CA ILE A 112 -3.59 -10.31 -12.09
C ILE A 112 -4.35 -9.72 -10.90
N PRO A 113 -4.52 -10.46 -9.79
CA PRO A 113 -5.13 -9.88 -8.60
C PRO A 113 -4.12 -8.97 -7.86
N PRO A 114 -4.56 -7.84 -7.27
CA PRO A 114 -3.68 -6.96 -6.47
C PRO A 114 -3.22 -7.61 -5.15
N THR A 115 -3.83 -8.73 -4.77
CA THR A 115 -3.59 -9.52 -3.56
C THR A 115 -3.58 -11.02 -3.88
N ASN A 116 -2.99 -11.85 -3.00
CA ASN A 116 -3.25 -13.30 -3.06
C ASN A 116 -4.48 -13.67 -2.21
N ASN A 117 -5.11 -14.80 -2.51
CA ASN A 117 -6.31 -15.29 -1.80
C ASN A 117 -6.12 -15.44 -0.28
N LEU A 118 -4.88 -15.67 0.19
CA LEU A 118 -4.56 -15.72 1.62
C LEU A 118 -4.59 -14.32 2.25
N ALA A 119 -4.01 -13.34 1.57
CA ALA A 119 -4.04 -11.94 1.90
C ALA A 119 -5.46 -11.37 1.90
N GLU A 120 -6.30 -11.71 0.93
CA GLU A 120 -7.70 -11.27 0.88
C GLU A 120 -8.49 -11.76 2.10
N ARG A 121 -8.30 -13.03 2.49
CA ARG A 121 -8.93 -13.59 3.70
C ARG A 121 -8.48 -12.87 4.97
N ALA A 122 -7.19 -12.53 5.08
CA ALA A 122 -6.66 -11.76 6.21
C ALA A 122 -7.18 -10.31 6.22
N LEU A 123 -7.30 -9.67 5.06
CA LEU A 123 -7.84 -8.32 4.93
C LEU A 123 -9.33 -8.26 5.30
N ARG A 124 -10.14 -9.27 4.94
CA ARG A 124 -11.55 -9.34 5.37
C ARG A 124 -11.69 -9.29 6.89
N GLY A 125 -10.79 -9.93 7.65
CA GLY A 125 -10.79 -9.88 9.12
C GLY A 125 -10.33 -8.54 9.73
N VAL A 126 -9.47 -7.79 9.03
CA VAL A 126 -8.89 -6.52 9.52
C VAL A 126 -9.71 -5.30 9.08
N VAL A 127 -10.22 -5.30 7.84
CA VAL A 127 -11.05 -4.23 7.26
C VAL A 127 -12.40 -4.11 7.98
N LEU A 128 -12.97 -5.22 8.49
CA LEU A 128 -14.19 -5.20 9.30
C LEU A 128 -14.02 -4.54 10.67
N ARG A 129 -12.81 -4.45 11.24
CA ARG A 129 -12.59 -3.86 12.57
C ARG A 129 -12.19 -2.40 12.59
N ARG A 130 -11.83 -1.80 11.46
CA ARG A 130 -11.57 -0.36 11.39
C ARG A 130 -12.69 0.36 10.65
N LYS A 131 -13.88 0.35 11.25
CA LYS A 131 -14.79 1.49 11.12
C LYS A 131 -13.96 2.74 11.40
N ILE A 132 -14.00 3.67 10.46
CA ILE A 132 -13.38 4.99 10.56
C ILE A 132 -14.10 5.73 11.69
N SER A 133 -13.68 5.51 12.93
CA SER A 133 -14.05 6.34 14.09
C SER A 133 -12.99 7.42 14.22
N TYR A 134 -13.00 8.38 13.31
CA TYR A 134 -12.44 9.71 13.54
C TYR A 134 -13.58 10.72 13.40
N VAL A 135 -14.54 10.62 14.32
CA VAL A 135 -15.34 11.78 14.75
C VAL A 135 -14.72 12.20 16.08
N THR A 136 -13.86 13.22 16.04
CA THR A 136 -13.52 13.96 17.25
C THR A 136 -14.72 14.86 17.54
N ARG A 137 -15.53 14.48 18.53
CA ARG A 137 -16.45 15.38 19.20
C ARG A 137 -15.62 16.26 20.14
N SER A 138 -15.30 17.47 19.71
CA SER A 138 -14.93 18.55 20.62
C SER A 138 -16.18 19.40 20.78
N GLY A 139 -16.61 19.59 22.04
CA GLY A 139 -17.78 20.38 22.40
C GLY A 139 -17.54 21.87 22.29
#